data_AF-A0A143G3W1-F1
#
_entry.id   AF-A0A143G3W1-F1
#
_cell.length_a   1.000
_cell.length_b   1.000
_cell.length_c   1.000
_cell.angle_alpha   90.00
_cell.angle_beta   90.00
_cell.angle_gamma   90.00
#
_symmetry.space_group_name_H-M   'P 1'
#
loop_
_entity.id
_entity.type
_entity.pdbx_description
1 polymer ?
#
loop_
_entity_poly.entity_id
_entity_poly.type
_entity_poly.pdbx_seq_one_letter_code
_entity_poly.pdbx_strand_id
1 'polypeptide(L)'
;MCLDLNKYSHGQLTNYQKALRKKVGKEILEAPKYCHTANAILKTFNMIARARVIHHSGTPMPLESANILSYLELHDAPVDLPIFVECITAIDNIFIDDAHKRMSRG
;
A
#
# COMPACT_ATOMS: atom_id res chain seq x y z
N MET A 1 -8.25 -12.47 -0.76
CA MET A 1 -7.62 -13.70 -0.19
C MET A 1 -6.23 -13.34 0.32
N CYS A 2 -5.94 -13.57 1.62
CA CYS A 2 -4.63 -13.29 2.19
C CYS A 2 -3.93 -14.62 2.56
N LEU A 3 -2.66 -14.78 2.19
CA LEU A 3 -1.81 -15.94 2.46
C LEU A 3 -0.78 -15.61 3.53
N ASP A 4 -0.39 -16.58 4.35
CA ASP A 4 0.67 -16.39 5.33
C ASP A 4 2.04 -16.25 4.63
N LEU A 5 2.73 -15.10 4.76
CA LEU A 5 4.09 -14.89 4.22
C LEU A 5 5.17 -15.49 5.11
N ASN A 6 4.99 -16.73 5.59
CA ASN A 6 6.06 -17.41 6.33
C ASN A 6 7.40 -17.52 5.56
N LYS A 7 7.46 -17.06 4.30
CA LYS A 7 8.64 -17.01 3.46
C LYS A 7 9.38 -15.66 3.40
N TYR A 8 8.80 -14.52 3.78
CA TYR A 8 9.46 -13.21 3.55
C TYR A 8 9.29 -12.27 4.74
N SER A 9 10.41 -11.95 5.41
CA SER A 9 10.56 -11.05 6.55
C SER A 9 10.08 -11.62 7.91
N HIS A 10 11.03 -11.92 8.80
CA HIS A 10 10.91 -12.48 10.17
C HIS A 10 10.31 -13.89 10.36
N GLY A 11 9.54 -14.41 9.40
CA GLY A 11 9.02 -15.79 9.41
C GLY A 11 10.07 -16.89 9.16
N GLN A 12 11.28 -16.51 8.72
CA GLN A 12 12.36 -17.44 8.34
C GLN A 12 13.16 -18.02 9.51
N LEU A 13 12.84 -17.65 10.76
CA LEU A 13 13.54 -18.20 11.92
C LEU A 13 13.17 -19.68 12.06
N THR A 14 14.17 -20.54 12.06
CA THR A 14 13.96 -21.95 12.41
C THR A 14 13.38 -22.03 13.83
N ASN A 15 12.68 -23.12 14.16
CA ASN A 15 12.12 -23.31 15.51
C ASN A 15 13.19 -23.13 16.60
N TYR A 16 14.45 -23.50 16.30
CA TYR A 16 15.60 -23.26 17.16
C TYR A 16 15.91 -21.76 17.35
N GLN A 17 15.95 -20.98 16.28
CA GLN A 17 16.21 -19.53 16.36
C GLN A 17 15.07 -18.78 17.04
N LYS A 18 13.81 -19.21 16.84
CA LYS A 18 12.64 -18.72 17.59
C LYS A 18 12.80 -18.99 19.08
N ALA A 19 13.18 -20.21 19.47
CA ALA A 19 13.41 -20.55 20.88
C ALA A 19 14.55 -19.74 21.52
N LEU A 20 15.64 -19.45 20.79
CA LEU A 20 16.72 -18.59 21.27
C LEU A 20 16.25 -17.15 21.51
N ARG A 21 15.52 -16.55 20.57
CA ARG A 21 14.99 -15.18 20.74
C ARG A 21 14.02 -15.07 21.92
N LYS A 22 13.18 -16.08 22.11
CA LYS A 22 12.27 -16.18 23.26
C LYS A 22 13.04 -16.25 24.60
N LYS A 23 14.15 -16.99 24.65
CA LYS A 23 15.04 -17.05 25.84
C LYS A 23 15.74 -15.72 26.14
N VAL A 24 16.01 -14.91 25.11
CA VAL A 24 16.64 -13.57 25.23
C VAL A 24 15.59 -12.47 25.46
N GLY A 25 14.30 -12.83 25.62
CA GLY A 25 13.22 -11.88 25.91
C GLY A 25 12.83 -10.99 24.74
N LYS A 26 13.25 -11.32 23.50
CA LYS A 26 12.83 -10.58 22.31
C LYS A 26 11.53 -11.14 21.77
N GLU A 27 10.55 -10.25 21.58
CA GLU A 27 9.27 -10.61 20.98
C GLU A 27 9.47 -11.09 19.53
N ILE A 28 8.82 -12.19 19.19
CA ILE A 28 8.82 -12.73 17.82
C ILE A 28 7.55 -12.20 17.17
N LEU A 29 7.70 -11.12 16.40
CA LEU A 29 6.64 -10.65 15.52
C LEU A 29 6.41 -11.72 14.45
N GLU A 30 5.19 -12.28 14.42
CA GLU A 30 4.77 -13.17 13.35
C GLU A 30 4.88 -12.45 12.00
N ALA A 31 5.25 -13.21 10.96
CA ALA A 31 5.39 -12.63 9.63
C ALA A 31 4.04 -12.03 9.18
N PRO A 32 4.03 -10.82 8.60
CA PRO A 32 2.78 -10.23 8.12
C PRO A 32 2.15 -11.15 7.07
N LYS A 33 0.83 -11.29 7.07
CA LYS A 33 0.13 -12.06 6.03
C LYS A 33 0.16 -11.26 4.73
N TYR A 34 0.52 -11.89 3.61
CA TYR A 34 0.33 -11.31 2.29
C TYR A 34 -1.14 -11.19 2.03
N CYS A 35 -1.62 -10.04 1.61
CA CYS A 35 -2.96 -9.97 1.07
C CYS A 35 -2.92 -9.72 -0.44
N HIS A 36 -3.39 -10.69 -1.24
CA HIS A 36 -3.48 -10.52 -2.69
C HIS A 36 -4.34 -9.32 -3.05
N THR A 37 -5.43 -9.13 -2.30
CA THR A 37 -6.36 -8.03 -2.47
C THR A 37 -5.68 -6.69 -2.18
N ALA A 38 -4.98 -6.55 -1.05
CA ALA A 38 -4.23 -5.34 -0.74
C ALA A 38 -3.14 -5.05 -1.78
N ASN A 39 -2.42 -6.09 -2.22
CA ASN A 39 -1.39 -5.95 -3.25
C ASN A 39 -1.99 -5.55 -4.61
N ALA A 40 -3.17 -6.06 -4.96
CA ALA A 40 -3.89 -5.65 -6.17
C ALA A 40 -4.29 -4.17 -6.08
N ILE A 41 -4.88 -3.73 -4.96
CA ILE A 41 -5.21 -2.32 -4.71
C ILE A 41 -3.97 -1.43 -4.84
N LEU A 42 -2.83 -1.81 -4.24
CA LEU A 42 -1.58 -1.06 -4.34
C LEU A 42 -1.04 -0.97 -5.77
N LYS A 43 -1.11 -2.08 -6.52
CA LYS A 43 -0.71 -2.09 -7.95
C LYS A 43 -1.61 -1.17 -8.78
N THR A 44 -2.92 -1.23 -8.54
CA THR A 44 -3.89 -0.37 -9.20
C THR A 44 -3.64 1.11 -8.87
N PHE A 45 -3.44 1.44 -7.59
CA PHE A 45 -3.06 2.80 -7.18
C PHE A 45 -1.83 3.29 -7.92
N ASN A 46 -0.75 2.50 -7.94
CA ASN A 46 0.48 2.87 -8.64
C ASN A 46 0.26 3.10 -10.14
N MET A 47 -0.67 2.39 -10.77
CA MET A 47 -1.00 2.59 -12.17
C MET A 47 -1.78 3.89 -12.38
N ILE A 48 -2.82 4.14 -11.57
CA ILE A 48 -3.64 5.36 -11.62
C ILE A 48 -2.78 6.60 -11.29
N ALA A 49 -1.91 6.51 -10.29
CA ALA A 49 -1.05 7.59 -9.83
C ALA A 49 -0.11 8.15 -10.91
N ARG A 50 0.12 7.41 -12.00
CA ARG A 50 0.91 7.88 -13.16
C ARG A 50 0.20 8.97 -13.96
N ALA A 51 -1.12 9.03 -13.89
CA ALA A 51 -1.92 10.07 -14.54
C ALA A 51 -2.00 11.36 -13.69
N ARG A 52 -1.34 11.40 -12.52
CA ARG A 52 -1.40 12.52 -11.61
C ARG A 52 -0.81 13.78 -12.23
N VAL A 53 -1.57 14.87 -12.11
CA VAL A 53 -1.12 16.21 -12.48
C VAL A 53 -0.21 16.78 -11.39
N ILE A 54 0.90 17.38 -11.82
CA ILE A 54 1.81 18.13 -10.95
C ILE A 54 1.53 19.62 -11.16
N HIS A 55 1.24 20.34 -10.07
CA HIS A 55 1.01 21.78 -10.10
C HIS A 55 2.30 22.53 -10.48
N HIS A 56 2.17 23.77 -10.95
CA HIS A 56 3.32 24.58 -11.38
C HIS A 56 4.35 24.84 -10.27
N SER A 57 3.93 24.77 -9.00
CA SER A 57 4.81 24.84 -7.82
C SER A 57 5.59 23.55 -7.53
N GLY A 58 5.43 22.51 -8.36
CA GLY A 58 5.99 21.17 -8.13
C GLY A 58 5.15 20.31 -7.17
N THR A 59 4.03 20.82 -6.67
CA THR A 59 3.17 20.11 -5.72
C THR A 59 2.30 19.08 -6.46
N PRO A 60 2.31 17.80 -6.07
CA PRO A 60 1.39 16.83 -6.65
C PRO A 60 -0.06 17.18 -6.30
N MET A 61 -0.96 17.12 -7.27
CA MET A 61 -2.40 17.30 -7.04
C MET A 61 -3.06 15.96 -6.64
N PRO A 62 -4.15 15.98 -5.86
CA PRO A 62 -4.94 14.79 -5.59
C PRO A 62 -5.43 14.12 -6.88
N LEU A 63 -5.64 12.81 -6.84
CA LEU A 63 -6.24 12.08 -7.95
C LEU A 63 -7.70 12.48 -8.10
N GLU A 64 -8.11 12.75 -9.33
CA GLU A 64 -9.49 13.06 -9.65
C GLU A 64 -10.28 11.77 -9.87
N SER A 65 -11.60 11.82 -9.66
CA SER A 65 -12.49 10.68 -9.95
C SER A 65 -12.36 10.22 -11.41
N ALA A 66 -12.06 11.13 -12.34
CA ALA A 66 -11.79 10.81 -13.74
C ALA A 66 -10.61 9.83 -13.90
N ASN A 67 -9.55 9.95 -13.09
CA ASN A 67 -8.42 9.02 -13.16
C ASN A 67 -8.82 7.60 -12.74
N ILE A 68 -9.70 7.47 -11.75
CA ILE A 68 -10.23 6.18 -11.30
C ILE A 68 -11.18 5.60 -12.35
N LEU A 69 -12.04 6.44 -12.94
CA LEU A 69 -12.96 6.02 -14.00
C LEU A 69 -12.22 5.51 -15.23
N SER A 70 -11.17 6.21 -15.71
CA SER A 70 -10.36 5.75 -16.84
C SER A 70 -9.66 4.41 -16.58
N TYR A 71 -9.32 4.09 -15.32
CA TYR A 71 -8.84 2.75 -14.98
C TYR A 71 -9.96 1.71 -15.13
N LEU A 72 -11.14 2.04 -14.60
CA LEU A 72 -12.30 1.14 -14.59
C LEU A 72 -12.90 0.93 -15.99
N GLU A 73 -12.63 1.80 -16.95
CA GLU A 73 -12.97 1.61 -18.37
C GLU A 73 -12.20 0.45 -19.01
N LEU A 74 -11.00 0.14 -18.51
CA LEU A 74 -10.10 -0.86 -19.08
C LEU A 74 -9.95 -2.10 -18.20
N HIS A 75 -10.28 -1.99 -16.90
CA HIS A 75 -10.00 -3.00 -15.90
C HIS A 75 -11.12 -3.10 -14.87
N ASP A 76 -11.35 -4.31 -14.35
CA ASP A 76 -12.27 -4.49 -13.23
C ASP A 76 -11.65 -4.01 -11.90
N ALA A 77 -12.52 -3.56 -10.99
CA ALA A 77 -12.11 -3.26 -9.63
C ALA A 77 -11.64 -4.54 -8.90
N PRO A 78 -10.50 -4.51 -8.18
CA PRO A 78 -9.98 -5.69 -7.49
C PRO A 78 -10.80 -6.12 -6.25
N VAL A 79 -11.75 -5.27 -5.84
CA VAL A 79 -12.73 -5.45 -4.75
C VAL A 79 -14.01 -4.69 -5.11
N ASP A 80 -15.04 -4.81 -4.27
CA ASP A 80 -16.27 -4.03 -4.40
C ASP A 80 -15.97 -2.54 -4.62
N LEU A 81 -16.60 -1.97 -5.64
CA LEU A 81 -16.29 -0.64 -6.15
C LEU A 81 -16.25 0.45 -5.05
N PRO A 82 -17.20 0.53 -4.10
CA PRO A 82 -17.12 1.53 -3.02
C PRO A 82 -15.87 1.37 -2.15
N ILE A 83 -15.52 0.13 -1.81
CA ILE A 83 -14.32 -0.19 -1.00
C ILE A 83 -13.07 0.15 -1.80
N PHE A 84 -13.04 -0.17 -3.10
CA PHE A 84 -11.93 0.15 -3.97
C PHE A 84 -11.68 1.66 -4.03
N VAL A 85 -12.72 2.45 -4.30
CA VAL A 85 -12.62 3.91 -4.37
C VAL A 85 -12.15 4.49 -3.04
N GLU A 86 -12.73 4.06 -1.92
CA GLU A 86 -12.32 4.50 -0.58
C GLU A 86 -10.84 4.18 -0.31
N CYS A 87 -10.39 2.98 -0.69
CA CYS A 87 -8.98 2.59 -0.55
C CYS A 87 -8.05 3.47 -1.40
N ILE A 88 -8.40 3.74 -2.66
CA ILE A 88 -7.60 4.60 -3.55
C ILE A 88 -7.51 6.01 -2.98
N THR A 89 -8.63 6.59 -2.55
CA THR A 89 -8.66 7.92 -1.93
C THR A 89 -7.85 7.98 -0.64
N ALA A 90 -7.94 6.95 0.22
CA ALA A 90 -7.18 6.90 1.46
C ALA A 90 -5.66 6.84 1.20
N ILE A 91 -5.22 6.00 0.25
CA ILE A 91 -3.81 5.91 -0.14
C ILE A 91 -3.35 7.24 -0.76
N ASP A 92 -4.20 7.88 -1.56
CA ASP A 92 -3.91 9.17 -2.18
C ASP A 92 -3.68 10.28 -1.15
N ASN A 93 -4.56 10.38 -0.15
CA ASN A 93 -4.45 11.35 0.94
C ASN A 93 -3.12 11.18 1.70
N ILE A 94 -2.73 9.94 2.01
CA ILE A 94 -1.45 9.65 2.67
C ILE A 94 -0.28 10.13 1.80
N PHE A 95 -0.33 9.87 0.49
CA PHE A 95 0.72 10.30 -0.43
C PHE A 95 0.84 11.83 -0.49
N ILE A 96 -0.29 12.54 -0.60
CA ILE A 96 -0.33 14.01 -0.67
C ILE A 96 0.18 14.63 0.64
N ASP A 97 -0.25 14.11 1.78
CA ASP A 97 0.23 14.55 3.09
C ASP A 97 1.75 14.39 3.22
N ASP A 98 2.29 13.26 2.76
CA ASP A 98 3.73 12.98 2.83
C ASP A 98 4.52 13.88 1.85
N ALA A 99 3.97 14.13 0.66
CA ALA A 99 4.55 15.05 -0.31
C ALA A 99 4.61 16.49 0.24
N HIS A 100 3.51 16.99 0.80
CA HIS A 100 3.47 18.31 1.44
C HIS A 100 4.47 18.44 2.58
N LYS A 101 4.55 17.43 3.47
CA LYS A 101 5.52 17.42 4.58
C LYS A 101 6.97 17.44 4.10
N ARG A 102 7.28 16.82 2.96
CA ARG A 102 8.63 16.84 2.38
C ARG A 102 8.96 18.19 1.76
N MET A 103 8.00 18.80 1.08
CA MET A 103 8.17 20.13 0.48
C MET A 103 8.31 21.23 1.54
N SER A 104 7.62 21.12 2.68
CA SER A 104 7.72 22.09 3.78
C SER A 104 8.99 21.98 4.61
N ARG A 105 9.79 20.92 4.43
CA ARG A 105 11.08 20.69 5.10
C ARG A 105 12.28 21.14 4.25
N GLY A 106 12.01 21.76 3.11
CA GLY A 106 13.02 22.37 2.23
C GLY A 106 13.47 23.75 2.69
#